data_AF-A0A958MM51-F1
#
_entry.id   AF-A0A958MM51-F1
#
_cell.length_a   1.000
_cell.length_b   1.000
_cell.length_c   1.000
_cell.angle_alpha   90.00
_cell.angle_beta   90.00
_cell.angle_gamma   90.00
#
_symmetry.space_group_name_H-M   'P 1'
#
loop_
_entity.id
_entity.type
_entity.pdbx_description
1 polymer ?
#
loop_
_entity_poly.entity_id
_entity_poly.type
_entity_poly.pdbx_seq_one_letter_code
_entity_poly.pdbx_strand_id
1 'polypeptide(L)' 'YLLSGEEGHSDFKRIQFTPDLLPMDLIGTHLYDESNKDFIFKKGPLFCNILLADEINRASPKVQSALLECMAENQIS' A
#
# COMPACT_ATOMS: atom_id res chain seq x y z
N TYR A 1 -0.24 9.57 9.56
CA TYR A 1 -0.60 8.61 10.62
C TYR A 1 0.01 7.25 10.33
N LEU A 2 1.34 7.14 10.40
CA LEU A 2 2.06 5.87 10.31
C LEU A 2 2.93 5.80 11.55
N LEU A 3 2.48 5.02 12.55
CA LEU A 3 3.29 4.72 13.71
C LEU A 3 4.29 3.65 13.28
N SER A 4 5.54 4.06 13.09
CA SER A 4 6.70 3.18 12.96
C SER A 4 7.04 2.61 14.34
N GLY A 5 6.47 1.45 14.68
CA GLY A 5 7.02 0.57 15.70
C GLY A 5 7.97 -0.41 15.01
N GLU A 6 9.27 -0.30 15.25
CA GLU A 6 10.20 -1.39 15.01
C GLU A 6 10.18 -2.32 16.22
N GLU A 7 9.99 -3.63 15.99
CA GLU A 7 10.77 -4.74 16.57
C GLU A 7 10.16 -6.08 16.13
N GLY A 8 10.94 -6.86 15.36
CA GLY A 8 10.58 -8.22 14.88
C GLY A 8 10.55 -8.31 13.36
N HIS A 9 11.37 -9.18 12.78
CA HIS A 9 11.67 -9.34 11.35
C HIS A 9 10.48 -9.86 10.51
N SER A 10 9.41 -9.08 10.43
CA SER A 10 8.28 -9.27 9.53
C SER A 10 7.74 -7.88 9.23
N ASP A 11 7.82 -7.43 7.98
CA ASP A 11 7.25 -6.15 7.58
C ASP A 11 5.73 -6.22 7.82
N PHE A 12 5.27 -5.68 8.95
CA PHE A 12 3.87 -5.57 9.28
C PHE A 12 3.37 -4.17 8.94
N LYS A 13 2.25 -4.09 8.22
CA LYS A 13 1.56 -2.83 7.94
C LYS A 13 0.10 -2.95 8.31
N ARG A 14 -0.50 -1.83 8.71
CA ARG A 14 -1.95 -1.71 8.95
C ARG A 14 -2.48 -0.54 8.12
N ILE A 15 -3.59 -0.75 7.44
CA ILE A 15 -4.28 0.28 6.68
C ILE A 15 -5.76 0.29 7.04
N GLN A 16 -6.31 1.50 7.18
CA GLN A 16 -7.73 1.77 7.31
C GLN A 16 -8.28 2.17 5.95
N PHE A 17 -9.20 1.40 5.39
CA PHE A 17 -9.81 1.73 4.11
C PHE A 17 -10.83 2.87 4.28
N THR A 18 -10.77 3.81 3.34
CA THR A 18 -11.68 4.95 3.22
C THR A 18 -12.29 4.95 1.80
N PRO A 19 -13.46 5.57 1.58
CA PRO A 19 -14.08 5.63 0.26
C PRO A 19 -13.22 6.35 -0.79
N ASP A 20 -12.32 7.23 -0.35
CA ASP A 20 -11.45 8.04 -1.22
C ASP A 20 -10.11 7.38 -1.55
N LEU A 21 -9.84 6.19 -0.99
CA LEU A 21 -8.58 5.47 -1.21
C LEU A 21 -8.43 5.11 -2.69
N LEU A 22 -7.26 5.35 -3.27
CA LEU A 22 -6.94 4.97 -4.64
C LEU A 22 -6.10 3.68 -4.66
N PRO A 23 -6.13 2.90 -5.77
CA PRO A 23 -5.27 1.73 -5.89
C PRO A 23 -3.77 2.06 -5.76
N MET A 24 -3.35 3.22 -6.26
CA MET A 24 -1.96 3.71 -6.12
C MET A 24 -1.56 3.96 -4.67
N ASP A 25 -2.51 4.24 -3.77
CA ASP A 25 -2.20 4.41 -2.35
C ASP A 25 -1.87 3.07 -1.66
N LEU A 26 -2.30 1.94 -2.25
CA LEU A 26 -2.00 0.59 -1.77
C LEU A 26 -0.69 0.05 -2.36
N ILE A 27 -0.53 0.24 -3.67
CA ILE A 27 0.61 -0.27 -4.44
C ILE A 27 1.81 0.63 -4.21
N GLY A 28 1.67 1.94 -4.43
CA GLY A 28 2.76 2.88 -4.46
C GLY A 28 2.73 3.73 -5.72
N THR A 29 3.55 4.76 -5.76
CA THR A 29 3.62 5.67 -6.91
C THR A 29 5.04 6.20 -7.11
N HIS A 30 5.36 6.58 -8.35
CA HIS A 30 6.59 7.29 -8.65
C HIS A 30 6.42 8.76 -8.31
N LEU A 31 7.26 9.24 -7.41
CA LEU A 31 7.34 10.66 -7.08
C LEU A 31 8.58 11.24 -7.76
N TYR A 32 8.42 12.41 -8.38
CA TYR A 32 9.55 13.14 -8.93
C TYR A 32 10.30 13.83 -7.79
N ASP A 33 11.58 13.49 -7.63
CA ASP A 33 12.49 14.15 -6.70
C ASP A 33 13.21 15.29 -7.43
N GLU A 34 12.83 16.52 -7.12
CA GLU A 34 13.40 17.72 -7.73
C GLU A 34 14.90 17.89 -7.43
N SER A 35 15.39 17.36 -6.30
CA SER A 35 16.78 17.48 -5.89
C SER A 35 17.69 16.58 -6.73
N ASN A 36 17.23 15.35 -6.97
CA ASN A 36 17.95 14.35 -7.75
C ASN A 36 17.60 14.38 -9.25
N LYS A 37 16.55 15.14 -9.63
CA LYS A 37 15.95 15.17 -10.97
C LYS A 37 15.60 13.78 -11.49
N ASP A 38 15.07 12.94 -10.60
CA ASP A 38 14.78 11.54 -10.88
C ASP A 38 13.42 11.12 -10.31
N PHE A 39 12.85 10.04 -10.83
CA PHE A 39 11.60 9.45 -10.35
C PHE A 39 11.89 8.36 -9.32
N ILE A 40 11.57 8.61 -8.06
CA ILE A 40 11.73 7.65 -6.97
C ILE A 40 10.42 6.91 -6.77
N PHE A 41 10.48 5.57 -6.80
CA PHE A 41 9.31 4.75 -6.46
C PHE A 41 9.08 4.75 -4.94
N LYS A 42 7.93 5.29 -4.52
CA LYS A 42 7.48 5.22 -3.13
C LYS A 42 6.56 4.02 -2.96
N LYS A 43 7.08 2.98 -2.31
CA LYS A 43 6.34 1.75 -1.98
C LYS A 43 5.11 2.04 -1.13
N GLY A 44 3.98 1.47 -1.53
CA GLY A 44 2.75 1.46 -0.75
C GLY A 44 2.73 0.39 0.35
N PRO A 45 1.68 0.36 1.18
CA PRO A 45 1.54 -0.57 2.30
C PRO A 45 1.47 -2.04 1.89
N LEU A 46 1.20 -2.37 0.62
CA LEU A 46 1.25 -3.75 0.14
C LEU A 46 2.65 -4.36 0.11
N PHE A 47 3.71 -3.54 0.12
CA PHE A 47 5.09 -4.00 0.23
C PHE A 47 5.42 -4.40 1.67
N CYS A 48 4.74 -5.44 2.18
CA CYS A 48 4.91 -5.97 3.52
C CYS A 48 4.61 -7.47 3.55
N ASN A 49 5.10 -8.18 4.58
CA ASN A 49 4.82 -9.61 4.75
C ASN A 49 3.42 -9.86 5.31
N ILE A 50 2.93 -8.95 6.15
CA ILE A 50 1.65 -9.08 6.83
C ILE A 50 0.93 -7.73 6.78
N LEU A 51 -0.24 -7.69 6.14
CA LEU A 51 -1.09 -6.51 6.07
C LEU A 51 -2.37 -6.71 6.88
N LEU A 52 -2.63 -5.83 7.83
CA LEU A 52 -3.94 -5.70 8.49
C LEU A 52 -4.78 -4.65 7.76
N ALA A 53 -5.85 -5.09 7.12
CA ALA A 53 -6.76 -4.26 6.33
C ALA A 53 -8.09 -4.04 7.07
N ASP A 54 -8.28 -2.86 7.68
CA ASP A 54 -9.52 -2.52 8.36
C ASP A 54 -10.54 -1.89 7.41
N GLU A 55 -11.80 -2.26 7.59
CA GLU A 55 -12.95 -1.77 6.83
C GLU A 55 -12.80 -1.79 5.31
N ILE A 56 -12.19 -2.87 4.77
CA ILE A 56 -12.07 -3.13 3.33
C ILE A 56 -13.37 -2.86 2.56
N ASN A 57 -14.52 -3.16 3.17
CA ASN A 57 -15.85 -2.97 2.60
C ASN A 57 -16.22 -1.49 2.33
N ARG A 58 -15.48 -0.52 2.89
CA ARG A 58 -15.67 0.92 2.62
C ARG A 58 -14.92 1.42 1.39
N ALA A 59 -13.97 0.64 0.89
CA ALA A 59 -13.22 0.98 -0.31
C ALA A 59 -14.08 0.77 -1.56
N SER A 60 -13.76 1.48 -2.65
CA SER A 60 -14.40 1.21 -3.93
C SER A 60 -14.13 -0.22 -4.42
N PRO A 61 -15.05 -0.83 -5.21
CA PRO A 61 -14.82 -2.18 -5.76
C PRO A 61 -13.49 -2.31 -6.51
N LYS A 62 -13.08 -1.26 -7.23
CA LYS A 62 -11.79 -1.24 -7.95
C LYS A 62 -10.59 -1.37 -7.01
N VAL A 63 -10.63 -0.72 -5.85
CA VAL A 63 -9.55 -0.76 -4.85
C VAL A 63 -9.51 -2.14 -4.18
N GLN A 64 -10.68 -2.71 -3.88
CA GLN A 64 -10.77 -4.07 -3.33
C GLN A 64 -10.25 -5.11 -4.33
N SER A 65 -10.61 -4.99 -5.61
CA SER A 65 -10.10 -5.86 -6.66
C SER A 65 -8.57 -5.76 -6.80
N ALA A 66 -8.02 -4.54 -6.86
CA ALA A 66 -6.57 -4.34 -6.95
C ALA A 66 -5.82 -4.95 -5.76
N LEU A 67 -6.37 -4.82 -4.54
CA LEU A 67 -5.82 -5.45 -3.34
C LEU A 67 -5.77 -6.98 -3.49
N LEU A 68 -6.90 -7.59 -3.85
CA LEU A 68 -7.03 -9.04 -3.97
C LEU A 68 -6.17 -9.61 -5.09
N GLU A 69 -6.05 -8.89 -6.20
CA GLU A 69 -5.17 -9.24 -7.32
C GLU A 69 -3.71 -9.29 -6.87
N CYS A 70 -3.22 -8.25 -6.19
CA CYS A 70 -1.85 -8.23 -5.65
C CYS A 70 -1.61 -9.36 -4.64
N MET A 71 -2.59 -9.67 -3.79
CA MET A 71 -2.50 -10.76 -2.82
C MET A 71 -2.52 -12.15 -3.48
N ALA A 72 -3.30 -12.32 -4.56
CA ALA A 72 -3.41 -13.58 -5.27
C ALA A 72 -2.14 -13.88 -6.09
N GLU A 73 -1.56 -12.86 -6.72
CA GLU A 73 -0.36 -13.03 -7.54
C GLU A 73 0.94 -13.02 -6.71
N ASN A 74 0.87 -12.66 -5.41
CA ASN A 74 2.04 -12.34 -4.58
C ASN A 74 3.02 -11.36 -5.27
N GLN A 75 2.49 -10.58 -6.21
CA GLN A 75 3.22 -9.65 -7.04
C GLN A 75 2.46 -8.34 -7.06
N ILE A 76 3.22 -7.24 -6.98
CA ILE A 76 2.68 -5.90 -7.10
C ILE A 76 3.09 -5.41 -8.49
N SER A 77 2.12 -5.18 -9.37
CA SER A 77 2.30 -4.72 -10.76
C SER A 77 1.92 -3.27 -10.97
#